data_AF-D9XDL9-F1
#
_entry.id   AF-D9XDL9-F1
#
_cell.length_a   1.000
_cell.length_b   1.000
_cell.length_c   1.000
_cell.angle_alpha   90.00
_cell.angle_beta   90.00
_cell.angle_gamma   90.00
#
_symmetry.space_group_name_H-M   'P 1'
#
loop_
_entity.id
_entity.type
_entity.pdbx_description
1 polymer ?
#
loop_
_entity_poly.entity_id
_entity_poly.type
_entity_poly.pdbx_seq_one_letter_code
_entity_poly.pdbx_strand_id
1 'polypeptide(L)'
;MDSGPVPRRGRPPVSDEQRRRQRLDISRHAVRLFAEQGVAATSGEQIARAAGVSERTLWRYFPGKESCVEPLLTRMIDAFRAVLHAWPAELSLAEHLRAAYQPVLDSSSAEDIDAVLAVVRMTHDEPALRAAYLMLRERAEETFVEVLAERLGSSPDALDVRVQAAAISAVLKVAADDFARETAGRGITPDVLTGHREELAHALALVTSGLPDGGTSA
;
A
#
# COMPACT_ATOMS: atom_id res chain seq x y z
N MET A 1 -31.57 -14.84 -52.56
CA MET A 1 -31.53 -14.55 -51.12
C MET A 1 -30.10 -14.77 -50.68
N ASP A 2 -29.29 -13.72 -50.71
CA ASP A 2 -27.87 -13.75 -50.38
C ASP A 2 -27.72 -13.43 -48.89
N SER A 3 -27.30 -14.42 -48.10
CA SER A 3 -27.14 -14.30 -46.66
C SER A 3 -25.69 -13.91 -46.38
N GLY A 4 -25.45 -12.61 -46.25
CA GLY A 4 -24.14 -12.07 -45.90
C GLY A 4 -23.62 -12.58 -44.54
N PRO A 5 -22.29 -12.65 -44.35
CA PRO A 5 -21.68 -13.24 -43.17
C PRO A 5 -22.02 -12.46 -41.90
N VAL A 6 -22.50 -13.18 -40.88
CA VAL A 6 -22.83 -12.62 -39.56
C VAL A 6 -21.56 -12.02 -38.94
N PRO A 7 -21.58 -10.74 -38.51
CA PRO A 7 -20.43 -10.10 -37.90
C PRO A 7 -20.09 -10.80 -36.58
N ARG A 8 -18.85 -11.28 -36.46
CA ARG A 8 -18.33 -11.85 -35.22
C ARG A 8 -18.37 -10.79 -34.12
N ARG A 9 -19.32 -10.89 -33.20
CA ARG A 9 -19.35 -10.07 -31.98
C ARG A 9 -18.06 -10.34 -31.20
N GLY A 10 -17.15 -9.37 -31.20
CA GLY A 10 -15.94 -9.41 -30.38
C GLY A 10 -16.30 -9.57 -28.90
N ARG A 11 -15.43 -10.26 -28.14
CA ARG A 11 -15.57 -10.42 -26.69
C ARG A 11 -15.73 -9.03 -26.06
N PRO A 12 -16.73 -8.80 -25.19
CA PRO A 12 -16.91 -7.49 -24.57
C PRO A 12 -15.62 -7.04 -23.87
N PRO A 13 -15.30 -5.74 -23.92
CA PRO A 13 -14.11 -5.22 -23.26
C PRO A 13 -14.17 -5.55 -21.77
N VAL A 14 -13.04 -6.04 -21.23
CA VAL A 14 -12.89 -6.33 -19.80
C VAL A 14 -13.27 -5.07 -19.01
N SER A 15 -14.05 -5.19 -17.94
CA SER A 15 -14.38 -4.02 -17.10
C SER A 15 -13.16 -3.54 -16.31
N ASP A 16 -13.16 -2.30 -15.83
CA ASP A 16 -12.06 -1.79 -14.97
C ASP A 16 -11.91 -2.60 -13.69
N GLU A 17 -13.03 -3.04 -13.11
CA GLU A 17 -13.03 -3.92 -11.95
C GLU A 17 -12.37 -5.27 -12.25
N GLN A 18 -12.68 -5.87 -13.40
CA GLN A 18 -12.05 -7.13 -13.79
C GLN A 18 -10.56 -6.95 -14.11
N ARG A 19 -10.16 -5.78 -14.64
CA ARG A 19 -8.74 -5.41 -14.76
C ARG A 19 -8.06 -5.26 -13.40
N ARG A 20 -8.66 -4.58 -12.42
CA ARG A 20 -8.13 -4.43 -11.05
C ARG A 20 -7.94 -5.80 -10.40
N ARG A 21 -8.94 -6.69 -10.48
CA ARG A 21 -8.86 -8.05 -9.94
C ARG A 21 -7.73 -8.86 -10.56
N GLN A 22 -7.61 -8.84 -11.90
CA GLN A 22 -6.53 -9.54 -12.60
C GLN A 22 -5.15 -9.01 -12.19
N ARG A 23 -4.98 -7.69 -12.05
CA ARG A 23 -3.72 -7.08 -11.61
C ARG A 23 -3.37 -7.48 -10.16
N LEU A 24 -4.36 -7.49 -9.27
CA LEU A 24 -4.17 -7.92 -7.88
C LEU A 24 -3.80 -9.41 -7.78
N ASP A 25 -4.44 -10.25 -8.57
CA ASP A 25 -4.14 -11.69 -8.64
C ASP A 25 -2.70 -11.95 -9.11
N ILE A 26 -2.28 -11.31 -10.20
CA ILE A 26 -0.88 -11.34 -10.67
C ILE A 26 0.08 -10.85 -9.57
N SER A 27 -0.29 -9.79 -8.85
CA SER A 27 0.53 -9.22 -7.78
C SER A 27 0.79 -10.22 -6.66
N ARG A 28 -0.26 -10.93 -6.20
CA ARG A 28 -0.15 -11.99 -5.20
C ARG A 28 0.80 -13.09 -5.63
N HIS A 29 0.69 -13.56 -6.88
CA HIS A 29 1.58 -14.58 -7.40
C HIS A 29 3.03 -14.10 -7.52
N ALA A 30 3.25 -12.86 -7.97
CA ALA A 30 4.57 -12.28 -8.09
C ALA A 30 5.25 -12.13 -6.71
N VAL A 31 4.55 -11.56 -5.73
CA VAL A 31 5.07 -11.38 -4.36
C VAL A 31 5.41 -12.72 -3.71
N ARG A 32 4.55 -13.73 -3.87
CA ARG A 32 4.82 -15.08 -3.37
C ARG A 32 6.10 -15.66 -3.97
N LEU A 33 6.28 -15.59 -5.29
CA LEU A 33 7.49 -16.07 -5.95
C LEU A 33 8.73 -15.27 -5.52
N PHE A 34 8.63 -13.95 -5.41
CA PHE A 34 9.74 -13.12 -4.91
C PHE A 34 10.14 -13.52 -3.49
N ALA A 35 9.18 -13.81 -2.61
CA ALA A 35 9.46 -14.25 -1.25
C ALA A 35 10.07 -15.67 -1.20
N GLU A 36 9.65 -16.57 -2.10
CA GLU A 36 10.10 -17.98 -2.10
C GLU A 36 11.51 -18.18 -2.68
N GLN A 37 11.86 -17.45 -3.75
CA GLN A 37 13.10 -17.69 -4.51
C GLN A 37 13.91 -16.42 -4.79
N GLY A 38 13.47 -15.25 -4.31
CA GLY A 38 14.12 -13.96 -4.55
C GLY A 38 13.63 -13.26 -5.83
N VAL A 39 13.78 -11.93 -5.87
CA VAL A 39 13.34 -11.12 -7.01
C VAL A 39 14.19 -11.43 -8.23
N ALA A 40 15.51 -11.49 -8.08
CA ALA A 40 16.45 -11.75 -9.17
C ALA A 40 16.17 -13.09 -9.90
N ALA A 41 15.93 -14.17 -9.15
CA ALA A 41 15.69 -15.51 -9.70
C ALA A 41 14.28 -15.69 -10.29
N THR A 42 13.36 -14.76 -10.04
CA THR A 42 12.00 -14.83 -10.56
C THR A 42 11.89 -14.21 -11.95
N SER A 43 11.40 -14.98 -12.92
CA SER A 43 11.14 -14.51 -14.29
C SER A 43 9.67 -14.12 -14.49
N GLY A 44 9.40 -13.27 -15.48
CA GLY A 44 8.03 -12.96 -15.87
C GLY A 44 7.25 -14.15 -16.40
N GLU A 45 7.92 -15.11 -17.04
CA GLU A 45 7.31 -16.38 -17.46
C GLU A 45 6.78 -17.16 -16.25
N GLN A 46 7.56 -17.26 -15.17
CA GLN A 46 7.13 -17.93 -13.93
C GLN A 46 5.92 -17.23 -13.32
N ILE A 47 5.93 -15.90 -13.25
CA ILE A 47 4.81 -15.08 -12.74
C ILE A 47 3.56 -15.30 -13.60
N ALA A 48 3.70 -15.19 -14.92
CA ALA A 48 2.58 -15.34 -15.86
C ALA A 48 1.96 -16.74 -15.76
N ARG A 49 2.80 -17.78 -15.71
CA ARG A 49 2.38 -19.17 -15.54
C ARG A 49 1.65 -19.37 -14.20
N ALA A 50 2.18 -18.83 -13.10
CA ALA A 50 1.57 -18.94 -11.78
C ALA A 50 0.20 -18.25 -11.73
N ALA A 51 0.05 -17.10 -12.39
CA ALA A 51 -1.21 -16.34 -12.45
C ALA A 51 -2.16 -16.77 -13.58
N GLY A 52 -1.84 -17.84 -14.33
CA GLY A 52 -2.70 -18.33 -15.42
C GLY A 52 -2.87 -17.36 -16.59
N VAL A 53 -1.90 -16.48 -16.83
CA VAL A 53 -1.90 -15.51 -17.94
C VAL A 53 -0.73 -15.74 -18.90
N SER A 54 -0.79 -15.14 -20.10
CA SER A 54 0.37 -15.09 -20.99
C SER A 54 1.35 -13.99 -20.58
N GLU A 55 2.63 -14.14 -20.89
CA GLU A 55 3.64 -13.07 -20.71
C GLU A 55 3.23 -11.77 -21.42
N ARG A 56 2.66 -11.88 -22.63
CA ARG A 56 2.09 -10.71 -23.34
C ARG A 56 1.03 -9.99 -22.51
N THR A 57 0.22 -10.72 -21.75
CA THR A 57 -0.80 -10.14 -20.86
C THR A 57 -0.18 -9.53 -19.62
N LEU A 58 0.83 -10.18 -19.03
CA LEU A 58 1.60 -9.64 -17.91
C LEU A 58 2.21 -8.29 -18.28
N TRP A 59 2.98 -8.24 -19.38
CA TRP A 59 3.69 -7.03 -19.82
C TRP A 59 2.77 -5.94 -20.38
N ARG A 60 1.51 -6.26 -20.66
CA ARG A 60 0.48 -5.24 -20.93
C ARG A 60 0.08 -4.47 -19.67
N TYR A 61 0.17 -5.09 -18.50
CA TYR A 61 -0.19 -4.47 -17.22
C TYR A 61 0.99 -3.88 -16.47
N PHE A 62 2.18 -4.45 -16.66
CA PHE A 62 3.34 -4.19 -15.82
C PHE A 62 4.56 -3.89 -16.69
N PRO A 63 5.22 -2.72 -16.55
CA PRO A 63 6.45 -2.41 -17.28
C PRO A 63 7.62 -3.36 -16.99
N GLY A 64 7.62 -3.98 -15.81
CA GLY A 64 8.63 -4.94 -15.37
C GLY A 64 8.14 -5.81 -14.22
N LYS A 65 8.90 -6.86 -13.86
CA LYS A 65 8.48 -7.80 -12.81
C LYS A 65 8.34 -7.11 -11.45
N GLU A 66 9.20 -6.15 -11.15
CA GLU A 66 9.21 -5.42 -9.89
C GLU A 66 7.92 -4.60 -9.73
N SER A 67 7.37 -4.03 -10.82
CA SER A 67 6.08 -3.32 -10.79
C SER A 67 4.87 -4.21 -10.49
N CYS A 68 5.04 -5.55 -10.51
CA CYS A 68 3.97 -6.47 -10.14
C CYS A 68 3.57 -6.36 -8.67
N VAL A 69 4.38 -5.76 -7.79
CA VAL A 69 3.99 -5.57 -6.37
C VAL A 69 3.03 -4.39 -6.17
N GLU A 70 2.94 -3.48 -7.13
CA GLU A 70 2.17 -2.24 -7.00
C GLU A 70 0.70 -2.48 -6.64
N PRO A 71 -0.07 -3.41 -7.27
CA PRO A 71 -1.49 -3.57 -6.96
C PRO A 71 -1.79 -3.96 -5.51
N LEU A 72 -0.97 -4.82 -4.90
CA LEU A 72 -1.09 -5.18 -3.49
C LEU A 72 -0.84 -3.98 -2.57
N LEU A 73 0.25 -3.26 -2.83
CA LEU A 73 0.59 -2.05 -2.06
C LEU A 73 -0.47 -0.95 -2.24
N THR A 74 -0.94 -0.72 -3.46
CA THR A 74 -2.01 0.24 -3.77
C THR A 74 -3.29 -0.10 -3.02
N ARG A 75 -3.65 -1.39 -2.89
CA ARG A 75 -4.82 -1.79 -2.09
C ARG A 75 -4.69 -1.35 -0.63
N MET A 76 -3.52 -1.54 -0.03
CA MET A 76 -3.26 -1.12 1.36
C MET A 76 -3.30 0.41 1.50
N ILE A 77 -2.68 1.12 0.54
CA ILE A 77 -2.70 2.59 0.48
C ILE A 77 -4.13 3.12 0.32
N ASP A 78 -4.94 2.52 -0.56
CA ASP A 78 -6.36 2.86 -0.76
C ASP A 78 -7.16 2.69 0.55
N ALA A 79 -6.86 1.66 1.34
CA ALA A 79 -7.51 1.43 2.64
C ALA A 79 -7.15 2.52 3.66
N PHE A 80 -5.87 2.90 3.76
CA PHE A 80 -5.44 4.02 4.60
C PHE A 80 -6.04 5.36 4.13
N ARG A 81 -6.09 5.60 2.82
CA ARG A 81 -6.76 6.76 2.23
C ARG A 81 -8.23 6.83 2.65
N ALA A 82 -8.95 5.72 2.59
CA ALA A 82 -10.36 5.67 2.99
C ALA A 82 -10.54 6.02 4.47
N VAL A 83 -9.62 5.56 5.34
CA VAL A 83 -9.64 5.94 6.76
C VAL A 83 -9.45 7.43 6.94
N LEU A 84 -8.46 8.04 6.28
CA LEU A 84 -8.20 9.47 6.44
C LEU A 84 -9.36 10.32 5.93
N HIS A 85 -10.00 9.92 4.82
CA HIS A 85 -11.21 10.59 4.33
C HIS A 85 -12.38 10.51 5.31
N ALA A 86 -12.45 9.45 6.12
CA ALA A 86 -13.48 9.28 7.13
C ALA A 86 -13.15 9.96 8.48
N TRP A 87 -12.10 10.78 8.57
CA TRP A 87 -11.62 11.37 9.81
C TRP A 87 -12.59 12.40 10.41
N PRO A 88 -13.23 12.14 11.58
CA PRO A 88 -14.16 13.08 12.22
C PRO A 88 -13.46 14.33 12.74
N ALA A 89 -14.11 15.50 12.66
CA ALA A 89 -13.56 16.81 13.04
C ALA A 89 -13.10 16.88 14.50
N GLU A 90 -13.77 16.13 15.37
CA GLU A 90 -13.65 16.18 16.82
C GLU A 90 -12.51 15.32 17.36
N LEU A 91 -11.97 14.40 16.55
CA LEU A 91 -10.91 13.48 16.96
C LEU A 91 -9.55 13.96 16.47
N SER A 92 -8.51 13.72 17.27
CA SER A 92 -7.15 13.74 16.76
C SER A 92 -6.94 12.62 15.74
N LEU A 93 -5.95 12.78 14.85
CA LEU A 93 -5.62 11.76 13.87
C LEU A 93 -5.20 10.44 14.53
N ALA A 94 -4.48 10.50 15.65
CA ALA A 94 -4.06 9.33 16.41
C ALA A 94 -5.24 8.56 17.02
N GLU A 95 -6.24 9.24 17.56
CA GLU A 95 -7.47 8.61 18.09
C GLU A 95 -8.28 7.97 16.96
N HIS A 96 -8.44 8.67 15.85
CA HIS A 96 -9.15 8.16 14.68
C HIS A 96 -8.48 6.91 14.12
N LEU A 97 -7.16 6.92 13.93
CA LEU A 97 -6.44 5.76 13.41
C LEU A 97 -6.47 4.57 14.38
N ARG A 98 -6.43 4.80 15.70
CA ARG A 98 -6.62 3.72 16.68
C ARG A 98 -7.99 3.05 16.54
N ALA A 99 -9.05 3.83 16.33
CA ALA A 99 -10.39 3.30 16.13
C ALA A 99 -10.57 2.63 14.75
N ALA A 100 -9.93 3.17 13.71
CA ALA A 100 -10.04 2.69 12.34
C ALA A 100 -9.07 1.56 11.98
N TYR A 101 -8.14 1.20 12.86
CA TYR A 101 -7.12 0.19 12.61
C TYR A 101 -7.73 -1.19 12.27
N GLN A 102 -8.70 -1.67 13.05
CA GLN A 102 -9.35 -2.95 12.78
C GLN A 102 -10.12 -2.95 11.45
N PRO A 103 -10.94 -1.93 11.11
CA PRO A 103 -11.53 -1.79 9.78
C PRO A 103 -10.52 -1.84 8.61
N VAL A 104 -9.32 -1.26 8.76
CA VAL A 104 -8.25 -1.35 7.74
C VAL A 104 -7.80 -2.79 7.55
N LEU A 105 -7.56 -3.50 8.66
CA LEU A 105 -7.19 -4.91 8.60
C LEU A 105 -8.30 -5.74 7.96
N ASP A 106 -9.56 -5.53 8.35
CA ASP A 106 -10.72 -6.25 7.83
C ASP A 106 -10.97 -5.98 6.33
N SER A 107 -10.47 -4.86 5.81
CA SER A 107 -10.54 -4.52 4.37
C SER A 107 -9.61 -5.36 3.49
N SER A 108 -8.67 -6.10 4.09
CA SER A 108 -7.68 -6.93 3.40
C SER A 108 -7.64 -8.34 4.00
N SER A 109 -7.27 -9.35 3.21
CA SER A 109 -7.06 -10.68 3.79
C SER A 109 -5.75 -10.69 4.60
N ALA A 110 -5.65 -11.59 5.59
CA ALA A 110 -4.40 -11.81 6.31
C ALA A 110 -3.24 -12.15 5.36
N GLU A 111 -3.53 -12.88 4.28
CA GLU A 111 -2.58 -13.20 3.21
C GLU A 111 -2.10 -11.95 2.46
N ASP A 112 -3.00 -11.01 2.15
CA ASP A 112 -2.62 -9.75 1.49
C ASP A 112 -1.77 -8.88 2.43
N ILE A 113 -2.08 -8.85 3.73
CA ILE A 113 -1.29 -8.13 4.73
C ILE A 113 0.12 -8.74 4.81
N ASP A 114 0.24 -10.06 4.97
CA ASP A 114 1.56 -10.71 5.01
C ASP A 114 2.34 -10.52 3.70
N ALA A 115 1.67 -10.56 2.54
CA ALA A 115 2.30 -10.27 1.26
C ALA A 115 2.84 -8.83 1.19
N VAL A 116 2.09 -7.83 1.68
CA VAL A 116 2.57 -6.45 1.78
C VAL A 116 3.80 -6.34 2.68
N LEU A 117 3.79 -7.00 3.85
CA LEU A 117 4.95 -7.03 4.75
C LEU A 117 6.15 -7.74 4.15
N ALA A 118 5.92 -8.81 3.36
CA ALA A 118 6.98 -9.47 2.61
C ALA A 118 7.62 -8.52 1.60
N VAL A 119 6.82 -7.72 0.88
CA VAL A 119 7.35 -6.68 -0.02
C VAL A 119 8.20 -5.67 0.73
N VAL A 120 7.73 -5.15 1.87
CA VAL A 120 8.48 -4.21 2.71
C VAL A 120 9.83 -4.81 3.12
N ARG A 121 9.85 -6.06 3.61
CA ARG A 121 11.10 -6.77 3.95
C ARG A 121 12.05 -6.87 2.76
N MET A 122 11.56 -7.29 1.60
CA MET A 122 12.39 -7.47 0.40
C MET A 122 13.02 -6.16 -0.08
N THR A 123 12.41 -4.99 0.18
CA THR A 123 13.00 -3.70 -0.22
C THR A 123 14.34 -3.39 0.44
N HIS A 124 14.66 -4.04 1.56
CA HIS A 124 15.95 -3.90 2.24
C HIS A 124 17.10 -4.41 1.34
N ASP A 125 16.92 -5.58 0.74
CA ASP A 125 17.96 -6.30 0.01
C ASP A 125 17.84 -6.16 -1.52
N GLU A 126 16.69 -5.73 -2.04
CA GLU A 126 16.40 -5.65 -3.48
C GLU A 126 16.23 -4.20 -3.96
N PRO A 127 17.27 -3.56 -4.54
CA PRO A 127 17.22 -2.14 -4.91
C PRO A 127 16.15 -1.78 -5.95
N ALA A 128 15.91 -2.65 -6.93
CA ALA A 128 14.92 -2.40 -7.97
C ALA A 128 13.50 -2.43 -7.41
N LEU A 129 13.23 -3.35 -6.47
CA LEU A 129 11.96 -3.41 -5.76
C LEU A 129 11.79 -2.20 -4.84
N ARG A 130 12.87 -1.78 -4.15
CA ARG A 130 12.87 -0.57 -3.32
C ARG A 130 12.51 0.67 -4.15
N ALA A 131 13.04 0.81 -5.36
CA ALA A 131 12.71 1.93 -6.23
C ALA A 131 11.21 1.97 -6.58
N ALA A 132 10.63 0.84 -6.98
CA ALA A 132 9.19 0.75 -7.28
C ALA A 132 8.32 1.08 -6.05
N TYR A 133 8.70 0.57 -4.88
CA TYR A 133 8.04 0.85 -3.61
C TYR A 133 8.10 2.34 -3.23
N LEU A 134 9.27 2.97 -3.33
CA LEU A 134 9.45 4.40 -3.04
C LEU A 134 8.61 5.29 -3.96
N MET A 135 8.62 5.02 -5.27
CA MET A 135 7.81 5.76 -6.24
C MET A 135 6.31 5.64 -5.96
N LEU A 136 5.85 4.45 -5.56
CA LEU A 136 4.44 4.26 -5.19
C LEU A 136 4.07 5.04 -3.93
N ARG A 137 4.96 5.07 -2.93
CA ARG A 137 4.72 5.85 -1.70
C ARG A 137 4.70 7.34 -1.95
N GLU A 138 5.60 7.85 -2.79
CA GLU A 138 5.62 9.27 -3.15
C GLU A 138 4.28 9.69 -3.78
N ARG A 139 3.74 8.87 -4.69
CA ARG A 139 2.39 9.09 -5.26
C ARG A 139 1.27 8.99 -4.23
N ALA A 140 1.43 8.12 -3.22
CA ALA A 140 0.45 7.99 -2.15
C ALA A 140 0.44 9.22 -1.23
N GLU A 141 1.59 9.86 -1.01
CA GLU A 141 1.71 11.06 -0.18
C GLU A 141 0.91 12.24 -0.72
N GLU A 142 0.80 12.39 -2.04
CA GLU A 142 -0.05 13.41 -2.69
C GLU A 142 -1.49 13.35 -2.18
N THR A 143 -1.98 12.15 -1.84
CA THR A 143 -3.31 11.97 -1.26
C THR A 143 -3.41 12.53 0.15
N PHE A 144 -2.36 12.39 0.97
CA PHE A 144 -2.35 12.94 2.33
C PHE A 144 -2.36 14.47 2.29
N VAL A 145 -1.66 15.07 1.31
CA VAL A 145 -1.69 16.51 1.08
C VAL A 145 -3.12 16.99 0.80
N GLU A 146 -3.86 16.33 -0.09
CA GLU A 146 -5.25 16.67 -0.40
C GLU A 146 -6.14 16.65 0.85
N VAL A 147 -6.11 15.55 1.61
CA VAL A 147 -6.95 15.38 2.81
C VAL A 147 -6.61 16.42 3.89
N LEU A 148 -5.32 16.69 4.10
CA LEU A 148 -4.88 17.66 5.11
C LEU A 148 -5.18 19.10 4.69
N ALA A 149 -5.07 19.43 3.41
CA ALA A 149 -5.43 20.75 2.89
C ALA A 149 -6.91 21.05 3.16
N GLU A 150 -7.80 20.10 2.83
CA GLU A 150 -9.23 20.20 3.12
C GLU A 150 -9.48 20.34 4.63
N ARG A 151 -8.80 19.52 5.44
CA ARG A 151 -8.93 19.52 6.90
C ARG A 151 -8.55 20.84 7.54
N LEU A 152 -7.49 21.46 7.04
CA LEU A 152 -6.94 22.70 7.59
C LEU A 152 -7.56 23.95 6.95
N GLY A 153 -8.41 23.79 5.93
CA GLY A 153 -8.92 24.91 5.13
C GLY A 153 -7.80 25.70 4.44
N SER A 154 -6.72 25.00 4.06
CA SER A 154 -5.49 25.59 3.50
C SER A 154 -5.26 25.12 2.05
N SER A 155 -4.25 25.69 1.39
CA SER A 155 -3.84 25.26 0.06
C SER A 155 -3.02 23.96 0.14
N PRO A 156 -3.18 23.00 -0.78
CA PRO A 156 -2.29 21.82 -0.87
C PRO A 156 -0.82 22.20 -1.13
N ASP A 157 -0.56 23.39 -1.68
CA ASP A 157 0.80 23.89 -1.90
C ASP A 157 1.43 24.54 -0.65
N ALA A 158 0.64 24.74 0.40
CA ALA A 158 1.11 25.38 1.63
C ALA A 158 2.16 24.49 2.33
N LEU A 159 3.23 25.13 2.83
CA LEU A 159 4.38 24.42 3.40
C LEU A 159 3.98 23.58 4.61
N ASP A 160 3.10 24.10 5.46
CA ASP A 160 2.56 23.42 6.64
C ASP A 160 1.82 22.12 6.27
N VAL A 161 0.93 22.17 5.28
CA VAL A 161 0.20 20.98 4.76
C VAL A 161 1.20 19.93 4.27
N ARG A 162 2.14 20.34 3.42
CA ARG A 162 3.13 19.43 2.83
C ARG A 162 4.05 18.81 3.87
N VAL A 163 4.51 19.59 4.85
CA VAL A 163 5.36 19.08 5.94
C VAL A 163 4.59 18.10 6.83
N GLN A 164 3.33 18.39 7.16
CA GLN A 164 2.51 17.47 7.95
C GLN A 164 2.21 16.17 7.19
N ALA A 165 1.91 16.24 5.89
CA ALA A 165 1.72 15.07 5.03
C ALA A 165 2.97 14.19 5.02
N ALA A 166 4.13 14.78 4.77
CA ALA A 166 5.41 14.07 4.76
C ALA A 166 5.74 13.44 6.13
N ALA A 167 5.43 14.13 7.23
CA ALA A 167 5.66 13.60 8.57
C ALA A 167 4.75 12.41 8.89
N ILE A 168 3.48 12.44 8.48
CA ILE A 168 2.54 11.31 8.59
C ILE A 168 3.01 10.14 7.70
N SER A 169 3.41 10.40 6.46
CA SER A 169 4.02 9.39 5.57
C SER A 169 5.22 8.72 6.23
N ALA A 170 6.09 9.49 6.90
CA ALA A 170 7.27 8.98 7.58
C ALA A 170 6.89 8.07 8.76
N VAL A 171 5.88 8.43 9.55
CA VAL A 171 5.37 7.58 10.63
C VAL A 171 4.84 6.25 10.10
N LEU A 172 3.98 6.29 9.08
CA LEU A 172 3.43 5.08 8.45
C LEU A 172 4.54 4.19 7.87
N LYS A 173 5.55 4.80 7.25
CA LYS A 173 6.73 4.11 6.73
C LYS A 173 7.50 3.40 7.82
N VAL A 174 7.82 4.08 8.91
CA VAL A 174 8.62 3.50 10.01
C VAL A 174 7.82 2.38 10.69
N ALA A 175 6.55 2.62 10.98
CA ALA A 175 5.68 1.62 11.56
C ALA A 175 5.57 0.37 10.67
N ALA A 176 5.40 0.52 9.36
CA ALA A 176 5.35 -0.61 8.43
C ALA A 176 6.67 -1.39 8.37
N ASP A 177 7.82 -0.69 8.37
CA ASP A 177 9.14 -1.32 8.39
C ASP A 177 9.34 -2.15 9.68
N ASP A 178 9.00 -1.58 10.84
CA ASP A 178 9.14 -2.24 12.14
C ASP A 178 8.19 -3.44 12.27
N PHE A 179 6.95 -3.29 11.83
CA PHE A 179 5.98 -4.39 11.79
C PHE A 179 6.41 -5.53 10.88
N ALA A 180 6.96 -5.20 9.71
CA ALA A 180 7.45 -6.18 8.77
C ALA A 180 8.65 -6.95 9.35
N ARG A 181 9.49 -6.31 10.17
CA ARG A 181 10.59 -6.93 10.91
C ARG A 181 10.10 -7.81 12.06
N GLU A 182 9.15 -7.33 12.87
CA GLU A 182 8.65 -8.06 14.03
C GLU A 182 7.90 -9.34 13.64
N THR A 183 7.12 -9.28 12.58
CA THR A 183 6.33 -10.41 12.06
C THR A 183 7.18 -11.43 11.28
N ALA A 184 8.44 -11.11 10.97
CA ALA A 184 9.33 -12.00 10.24
C ALA A 184 9.54 -13.32 11.01
N GLY A 185 9.06 -14.43 10.44
CA GLY A 185 9.17 -15.77 11.02
C GLY A 185 8.25 -16.06 12.20
N ARG A 186 7.49 -15.07 12.70
CA ARG A 186 6.49 -15.23 13.78
C ARG A 186 5.05 -15.18 13.26
N GLY A 187 4.84 -14.65 12.05
CA GLY A 187 3.52 -14.40 11.50
C GLY A 187 2.81 -13.25 12.19
N ILE A 188 1.55 -13.04 11.83
CA ILE A 188 0.70 -11.97 12.37
C ILE A 188 -0.17 -12.57 13.48
N THR A 189 0.04 -12.16 14.72
CA THR A 189 -0.78 -12.54 15.87
C THR A 189 -1.64 -11.37 16.36
N PRO A 190 -2.74 -11.62 17.08
CA PRO A 190 -3.56 -10.55 17.67
C PRO A 190 -2.78 -9.59 18.57
N ASP A 191 -1.82 -10.11 19.34
CA ASP A 191 -0.99 -9.30 20.24
C ASP A 191 -0.07 -8.36 19.46
N VAL A 192 0.57 -8.87 18.39
CA VAL A 192 1.47 -8.08 17.52
C VAL A 192 0.69 -7.00 16.77
N LEU A 193 -0.53 -7.29 16.30
CA LEU A 193 -1.43 -6.28 15.71
C LEU A 193 -1.83 -5.20 16.72
N THR A 194 -2.13 -5.61 17.96
CA THR A 194 -2.49 -4.67 19.02
C THR A 194 -1.32 -3.76 19.38
N GLY A 195 -0.11 -4.32 19.51
CA GLY A 195 1.12 -3.57 19.74
C GLY A 195 1.37 -2.55 18.63
N HIS A 196 1.37 -3.00 17.37
CA HIS A 196 1.57 -2.10 16.23
C HIS A 196 0.55 -0.96 16.16
N ARG A 197 -0.73 -1.23 16.46
CA ARG A 197 -1.77 -0.20 16.53
C ARG A 197 -1.41 0.90 17.53
N GLU A 198 -1.00 0.51 18.73
CA GLU A 198 -0.65 1.46 19.79
C GLU A 198 0.63 2.25 19.46
N GLU A 199 1.63 1.58 18.90
CA GLU A 199 2.87 2.21 18.44
C GLU A 199 2.60 3.24 17.33
N LEU A 200 1.79 2.88 16.32
CA LEU A 200 1.42 3.76 15.24
C LEU A 200 0.68 5.01 15.77
N ALA A 201 -0.31 4.81 16.64
CA ALA A 201 -1.05 5.91 17.23
C ALA A 201 -0.17 6.81 18.11
N HIS A 202 0.78 6.23 18.85
CA HIS A 202 1.75 6.99 19.65
C HIS A 202 2.69 7.81 18.76
N ALA A 203 3.26 7.21 17.70
CA ALA A 203 4.15 7.90 16.77
C ALA A 203 3.46 9.06 16.05
N LEU A 204 2.19 8.89 15.69
CA LEU A 204 1.37 9.97 15.13
C LEU A 204 1.14 11.09 16.13
N ALA A 205 0.83 10.75 17.38
CA ALA A 205 0.65 11.75 18.43
C ALA A 205 1.92 12.60 18.60
N LEU A 206 3.11 11.97 18.64
CA LEU A 206 4.41 12.67 18.72
C LEU A 206 4.62 13.68 17.58
N VAL A 207 4.28 13.29 16.34
CA VAL A 207 4.42 14.17 15.19
C VAL A 207 3.41 15.32 15.22
N THR A 208 2.18 15.07 15.66
CA THR A 208 1.12 16.10 15.72
C THR A 208 1.24 17.06 16.91
N SER A 209 1.83 16.62 18.03
CA SER A 209 2.01 17.45 19.23
C SER A 209 3.22 18.39 19.14
N GLY A 210 4.07 18.22 18.13
CA GLY A 210 5.38 18.85 18.06
C GLY A 210 6.41 18.15 18.96
N LEU A 211 7.69 18.50 18.77
CA LEU A 211 8.75 18.06 19.66
C LEU A 211 8.58 18.73 21.04
N PRO A 212 8.82 18.02 22.16
CA PRO A 212 8.83 18.67 23.45
C PRO A 212 9.88 19.79 23.41
N ASP A 213 9.46 21.02 23.72
CA ASP A 213 10.42 22.09 23.99
C ASP A 213 11.36 21.55 25.05
N GLY A 214 12.67 21.58 24.77
CA GLY A 214 13.70 21.17 25.70
C GLY A 214 13.62 22.05 26.94
N GLY A 215 12.74 21.68 27.86
CA GLY A 215 12.60 22.32 29.15
C GLY A 215 13.91 22.11 29.87
N THR A 216 14.73 23.14 29.87
CA THR A 216 15.81 23.36 30.82
C THR A 216 15.20 23.14 32.20
N SER A 217 15.40 21.95 32.78
CA SER A 217 15.20 21.75 34.20
C SER A 217 16.27 22.56 34.92
N ALA A 218 15.83 23.57 35.67
CA ALA A 218 16.56 24.17 36.78
C ALA A 218 15.67 24.08 38.01
#